data_AF-A0A9J6HAV4-F1
#
_entry.id   AF-A0A9J6HAV4-F1
#
_cell.length_a   1.000
_cell.length_b   1.000
_cell.length_c   1.000
_cell.angle_alpha   90.00
_cell.angle_beta   90.00
_cell.angle_gamma   90.00
#
_symmetry.space_group_name_H-M   'P 1'
#
loop_
_entity.id
_entity.type
_entity.pdbx_description
1 polymer ?
#
loop_
_entity_poly.entity_id
_entity_poly.type
_entity_poly.pdbx_seq_one_letter_code
_entity_poly.pdbx_strand_id
1 'polypeptide(L)'
;MSSSDSDDSWSLDDVDIVGVRAAEHFKFDPLASEESDSNEAVQHDDPEAWRLGNTDWCQCGLCRTMSSSSESRCCREIPRVDARVPEGEKCITSHQTFRDGCLNIHALEIAYYALMENRPALLDGMDIHR
;
A
#
# COMPACT_ATOMS: atom_id res chain seq x y z
N MET A 1 37.17 16.85 -42.78
CA MET A 1 36.48 15.97 -41.83
C MET A 1 35.00 16.16 -42.09
N SER A 2 34.38 15.11 -42.61
CA SER A 2 32.99 15.06 -43.04
C SER A 2 32.05 15.06 -41.84
N SER A 3 30.93 15.76 -41.95
CA SER A 3 29.67 15.38 -41.30
C SER A 3 28.55 15.72 -42.26
N SER A 4 27.98 14.67 -42.84
CA SER A 4 26.74 14.70 -43.59
C SER A 4 25.62 14.50 -42.58
N ASP A 5 24.66 15.42 -42.52
CA ASP A 5 23.35 15.16 -41.92
C ASP A 5 22.33 15.31 -43.04
N SER A 6 21.79 14.17 -43.46
CA SER A 6 20.79 14.07 -44.51
C SER A 6 19.42 14.38 -43.93
N ASP A 7 18.79 15.42 -44.47
CA ASP A 7 17.37 15.73 -44.28
C ASP A 7 16.51 14.71 -45.04
N ASP A 8 16.00 13.69 -44.35
CA ASP A 8 14.97 12.82 -44.90
C ASP A 8 13.58 13.39 -44.58
N SER A 9 13.13 14.20 -45.54
CA SER A 9 11.74 14.62 -45.75
C SER A 9 10.89 13.40 -46.10
N TRP A 10 10.02 12.96 -45.18
CA TRP A 10 9.03 11.93 -45.49
C TRP A 10 7.71 12.59 -45.89
N SER A 11 7.41 12.48 -47.17
CA SER A 11 6.18 12.92 -47.85
C SER A 11 4.95 12.26 -47.21
N LEU A 12 3.96 13.08 -46.85
CA LEU A 12 2.63 12.65 -46.47
C LEU A 12 1.82 12.34 -47.74
N ASP A 13 1.74 11.07 -48.12
CA ASP A 13 0.74 10.59 -49.07
C ASP A 13 0.12 9.28 -48.55
N ASP A 14 -1.21 9.31 -48.51
CA ASP A 14 -2.25 8.37 -48.07
C ASP A 14 -1.93 6.87 -47.90
N VAL A 15 -2.29 6.33 -46.72
CA VAL A 15 -2.78 4.95 -46.58
C VAL A 15 -3.70 4.82 -45.35
N ASP A 16 -4.90 4.29 -45.62
CA ASP A 16 -6.12 4.20 -44.81
C ASP A 16 -5.98 3.87 -43.31
N ILE A 17 -6.69 4.67 -42.51
CA ILE A 17 -7.02 4.39 -41.11
C ILE A 17 -8.07 3.28 -41.06
N VAL A 18 -7.63 2.02 -40.98
CA VAL A 18 -8.44 0.92 -40.44
C VAL A 18 -7.57 -0.01 -39.59
N GLY A 19 -7.74 0.06 -38.26
CA GLY A 19 -7.61 -1.10 -37.38
C GLY A 19 -6.21 -1.43 -36.85
N VAL A 20 -5.80 -0.71 -35.80
CA VAL A 20 -4.89 -1.11 -34.70
C VAL A 20 -3.86 -2.19 -35.03
N ARG A 21 -2.62 -1.80 -35.32
CA ARG A 21 -1.46 -2.70 -35.23
C ARG A 21 -1.35 -3.16 -33.77
N ALA A 22 -1.61 -4.43 -33.52
CA ALA A 22 -1.38 -5.03 -32.21
C ALA A 22 0.06 -4.69 -31.79
N ALA A 23 0.20 -3.95 -30.68
CA ALA A 23 1.51 -3.71 -30.10
C ALA A 23 2.10 -5.08 -29.77
N GLU A 24 3.28 -5.37 -30.30
CA GLU A 24 3.94 -6.64 -30.00
C GLU A 24 4.22 -6.70 -28.49
N HIS A 25 3.83 -7.82 -27.92
CA HIS A 25 3.86 -8.14 -26.50
C HIS A 25 5.25 -7.87 -25.92
N PHE A 26 5.34 -7.14 -24.81
CA PHE A 26 6.64 -6.75 -24.25
C PHE A 26 7.43 -8.00 -23.81
N LYS A 27 8.76 -7.96 -23.93
CA LYS A 27 9.68 -9.09 -23.66
C LYS A 27 9.54 -9.76 -22.28
N PHE A 28 8.89 -9.10 -21.31
CA PHE A 28 8.64 -9.61 -19.96
C PHE A 28 7.15 -9.71 -19.62
N ASP A 29 6.27 -9.51 -20.61
CA ASP A 29 4.85 -9.65 -20.42
C ASP A 29 4.52 -11.15 -20.45
N PRO A 30 4.04 -11.74 -19.34
CA PRO A 30 3.75 -13.16 -19.28
C PRO A 30 2.70 -13.51 -20.35
N LEU A 31 3.07 -14.39 -21.28
CA LEU A 31 2.13 -14.94 -22.25
C LEU A 31 1.02 -15.66 -21.47
N ALA A 32 -0.21 -15.20 -21.63
CA ALA A 32 -1.37 -15.93 -21.14
C ALA A 32 -1.35 -17.31 -21.82
N SER A 33 -0.95 -18.33 -21.07
CA SER A 33 -1.10 -19.71 -21.50
C SER A 33 -2.59 -19.98 -21.63
N GLU A 34 -3.04 -20.38 -22.82
CA GLU A 34 -4.41 -20.88 -23.07
C GLU A 34 -4.58 -22.27 -22.41
N GLU A 35 -4.35 -22.35 -21.11
CA GLU A 35 -4.57 -23.51 -20.28
C GLU A 35 -5.88 -23.25 -19.54
N SER A 36 -6.92 -23.92 -20.03
CA SER A 36 -8.24 -24.16 -19.45
C SER A 36 -8.46 -23.56 -18.05
N ASP A 37 -9.42 -22.64 -17.99
CA ASP A 37 -10.02 -22.03 -16.81
C ASP A 37 -10.67 -23.10 -15.90
N SER A 38 -9.83 -23.90 -15.26
CA SER A 38 -10.20 -24.66 -14.08
C SER A 38 -10.15 -23.66 -12.94
N ASN A 39 -11.33 -23.19 -12.58
CA ASN A 39 -11.62 -22.36 -11.42
C ASN A 39 -11.32 -23.16 -10.12
N GLU A 40 -10.08 -23.61 -9.96
CA GLU A 40 -9.55 -24.00 -8.66
C GLU A 40 -9.33 -22.68 -7.94
N ALA A 41 -10.31 -22.30 -7.12
CA ALA A 41 -10.13 -21.28 -6.12
C ALA A 41 -8.87 -21.65 -5.34
N VAL A 42 -7.75 -21.00 -5.65
CA VAL A 42 -6.51 -21.16 -4.91
C VAL A 42 -6.88 -20.75 -3.49
N GLN A 43 -7.04 -21.74 -2.63
CA GLN A 43 -7.23 -21.52 -1.20
C GLN A 43 -5.91 -20.92 -0.74
N HIS A 44 -5.84 -19.59 -0.78
CA HIS A 44 -4.77 -18.86 -0.14
C HIS A 44 -5.06 -18.98 1.36
N ASP A 45 -4.66 -20.12 1.92
CA ASP A 45 -4.73 -20.37 3.36
C ASP A 45 -3.96 -19.25 4.03
N ASP A 46 -4.70 -18.31 4.59
CA ASP A 46 -4.13 -17.23 5.39
C ASP A 46 -3.52 -17.88 6.64
N PRO A 47 -2.19 -17.90 6.78
CA PRO A 47 -1.52 -18.57 7.89
C PRO A 47 -1.87 -17.94 9.25
N GLU A 48 -2.46 -16.74 9.25
CA GLU A 48 -2.84 -15.99 10.44
C GLU A 48 -4.36 -15.99 10.70
N ALA A 49 -5.15 -16.77 9.94
CA ALA A 49 -6.60 -16.87 10.10
C ALA A 49 -7.04 -17.26 11.54
N TRP A 50 -6.20 -18.00 12.28
CA TRP A 50 -6.43 -18.38 13.67
C TRP A 50 -6.51 -17.20 14.65
N ARG A 51 -6.03 -16.01 14.25
CA ARG A 51 -6.09 -14.79 15.08
C ARG A 51 -7.44 -14.10 15.04
N LEU A 52 -8.30 -14.45 14.09
CA LEU A 52 -9.61 -13.83 13.90
C LEU A 52 -10.58 -14.18 15.03
N GLY A 53 -11.40 -13.21 15.42
CA GLY A 53 -12.46 -13.39 16.42
C GLY A 53 -12.00 -13.61 17.87
N ASN A 54 -10.68 -13.55 18.15
CA ASN A 54 -10.12 -13.67 19.49
C ASN A 54 -8.95 -12.70 19.72
N THR A 55 -8.46 -12.65 20.96
CA THR A 55 -7.28 -11.86 21.35
C THR A 55 -6.24 -12.70 22.09
N ASP A 56 -6.23 -14.02 21.89
CA ASP A 56 -5.34 -14.94 22.61
C ASP A 56 -3.87 -14.75 22.23
N TRP A 57 -3.63 -14.19 21.03
CA TRP A 57 -2.33 -13.78 20.54
C TRP A 57 -1.79 -12.48 21.18
N CYS A 58 -2.63 -11.75 21.91
CA CYS A 58 -2.26 -10.46 22.50
C CYS A 58 -1.37 -10.65 23.75
N GLN A 59 -0.20 -10.00 23.75
CA GLN A 59 0.71 -10.02 24.91
C GLN A 59 0.63 -8.75 25.77
N CYS A 60 0.07 -7.66 25.25
CA CYS A 60 -0.04 -6.39 25.99
C CYS A 60 -1.33 -6.27 26.82
N GLY A 61 -2.34 -7.10 26.55
CA GLY A 61 -3.64 -7.11 27.23
C GLY A 61 -4.61 -5.99 26.81
N LEU A 62 -4.28 -5.21 25.77
CA LEU A 62 -5.06 -4.04 25.32
C LEU A 62 -5.56 -4.14 23.87
N CYS A 63 -5.23 -5.21 23.14
CA CYS A 63 -5.73 -5.44 21.79
C CYS A 63 -7.22 -5.82 21.81
N ARG A 64 -7.88 -5.63 20.65
CA ARG A 64 -9.27 -6.01 20.41
C ARG A 64 -9.32 -6.91 19.17
N THR A 65 -10.41 -7.66 19.03
CA THR A 65 -10.68 -8.46 17.83
C THR A 65 -10.84 -7.55 16.62
N MET A 66 -10.20 -7.90 15.49
CA MET A 66 -10.27 -7.15 14.24
C MET A 66 -10.96 -7.96 13.14
N SER A 67 -11.38 -7.28 12.07
CA SER A 67 -12.05 -7.87 10.90
C SER A 67 -11.11 -8.67 10.01
N SER A 68 -9.80 -8.37 10.07
CA SER A 68 -8.78 -9.06 9.30
C SER A 68 -7.65 -9.59 10.20
N SER A 69 -7.00 -10.65 9.71
CA SER A 69 -5.84 -11.27 10.37
C SER A 69 -4.64 -10.32 10.36
N SER A 70 -4.44 -9.59 9.26
CA SER A 70 -3.38 -8.58 9.12
C SER A 70 -3.50 -7.43 10.13
N GLU A 71 -4.72 -7.06 10.52
CA GLU A 71 -4.97 -6.08 11.59
C GLU A 71 -4.83 -6.66 13.00
N SER A 72 -4.81 -8.00 13.15
CA SER A 72 -4.73 -8.71 14.43
C SER A 72 -3.28 -8.81 14.94
N ARG A 73 -2.64 -7.64 15.14
CA ARG A 73 -1.22 -7.49 15.52
C ARG A 73 -1.03 -6.84 16.89
N CYS A 74 -0.13 -7.39 17.71
CA CYS A 74 0.17 -6.84 19.03
C CYS A 74 1.39 -5.90 18.97
N CYS A 75 1.37 -4.81 19.75
CA CYS A 75 2.50 -3.89 19.84
C CYS A 75 3.80 -4.56 20.33
N ARG A 76 3.68 -5.69 21.04
CA ARG A 76 4.81 -6.51 21.54
C ARG A 76 5.45 -7.38 20.48
N GLU A 77 4.74 -7.70 19.40
CA GLU A 77 5.25 -8.55 18.32
C GLU A 77 6.06 -7.76 17.28
N ILE A 78 6.09 -6.41 17.38
CA ILE A 78 6.85 -5.55 16.47
C ILE A 78 8.08 -5.05 17.24
N PRO A 79 9.29 -5.56 16.97
CA PRO A 79 10.47 -5.29 17.80
C PRO A 79 10.76 -3.79 18.01
N ARG A 80 10.56 -2.98 16.95
CA ARG A 80 10.76 -1.52 17.01
C ARG A 80 9.74 -0.80 17.89
N VAL A 81 8.53 -1.35 18.00
CA VAL A 81 7.46 -0.79 18.84
C VAL A 81 7.62 -1.29 20.27
N ASP A 82 7.94 -2.57 20.45
CA ASP A 82 8.19 -3.18 21.76
C ASP A 82 9.32 -2.46 22.51
N ALA A 83 10.42 -2.14 21.82
CA ALA A 83 11.54 -1.37 22.36
C ALA A 83 11.17 0.07 22.77
N ARG A 84 10.00 0.58 22.37
CA ARG A 84 9.49 1.90 22.76
C ARG A 84 8.46 1.84 23.87
N VAL A 85 8.07 0.65 24.34
CA VAL A 85 7.17 0.55 25.48
C VAL A 85 7.95 0.97 26.74
N PRO A 86 7.43 1.91 27.57
CA PRO A 86 8.12 2.34 28.77
C PRO A 86 8.40 1.18 29.73
N GLU A 87 9.49 1.29 30.49
CA GLU A 87 9.81 0.31 31.52
C GLU A 87 8.67 0.21 32.55
N GLY A 88 8.28 -1.02 32.90
CA GLY A 88 7.16 -1.29 33.81
C GLY A 88 5.77 -1.25 33.17
N GLU A 89 5.65 -0.72 31.95
CA GLU A 89 4.39 -0.63 31.22
C GLU A 89 4.16 -1.85 30.33
N LYS A 90 2.87 -2.16 30.07
CA LYS A 90 2.47 -3.35 29.29
C LYS A 90 2.22 -3.06 27.81
N CYS A 91 1.96 -1.82 27.42
CA CYS A 91 1.53 -1.46 26.08
C CYS A 91 2.12 -0.13 25.60
N ILE A 92 2.28 0.01 24.29
CA ILE A 92 2.78 1.23 23.65
C ILE A 92 1.89 2.45 23.90
N THR A 93 0.60 2.22 24.19
CA THR A 93 -0.34 3.31 24.48
C THR A 93 -0.02 4.06 25.76
N SER A 94 0.77 3.47 26.67
CA SER A 94 1.29 4.15 27.86
C SER A 94 2.45 5.11 27.54
N HIS A 95 3.07 5.02 26.36
CA HIS A 95 4.17 5.91 25.99
C HIS A 95 3.68 7.35 25.83
N GLN A 96 4.42 8.31 26.40
CA GLN A 96 4.03 9.72 26.42
C GLN A 96 3.77 10.28 25.01
N THR A 97 4.61 9.94 24.03
CA THR A 97 4.41 10.42 22.64
C THR A 97 3.18 9.83 21.96
N PHE A 98 2.63 8.71 22.43
CA PHE A 98 1.35 8.21 21.92
C PHE A 98 0.22 9.16 22.32
N ARG A 99 0.22 9.62 23.57
CA ARG A 99 -0.75 10.62 24.05
C ARG A 99 -0.58 11.95 23.31
N ASP A 100 0.65 12.45 23.23
CA ASP A 100 0.91 13.77 22.69
C ASP A 100 0.83 13.84 21.16
N GLY A 101 1.16 12.73 20.47
CA GLY A 101 1.23 12.70 19.01
C GLY A 101 0.01 12.05 18.34
N CYS A 102 -0.58 11.02 18.95
CA CYS A 102 -1.67 10.25 18.33
C CYS A 102 -3.05 10.59 18.89
N LEU A 103 -3.15 11.13 20.11
CA LEU A 103 -4.43 11.45 20.74
C LEU A 103 -4.68 12.96 20.91
N ASN A 104 -3.67 13.80 20.74
CA ASN A 104 -3.81 15.24 20.85
C ASN A 104 -4.38 15.83 19.56
N ILE A 105 -5.64 16.26 19.61
CA ILE A 105 -6.34 16.80 18.44
C ILE A 105 -5.62 18.00 17.82
N HIS A 106 -5.04 18.89 18.62
CA HIS A 106 -4.35 20.07 18.11
C HIS A 106 -3.04 19.71 17.40
N ALA A 107 -2.32 18.69 17.89
CA ALA A 107 -1.14 18.19 17.22
C ALA A 107 -1.50 17.56 15.85
N LEU A 108 -2.61 16.82 15.80
CA LEU A 108 -3.13 16.22 14.57
C LEU A 108 -3.60 17.28 13.57
N GLU A 109 -4.29 18.34 14.02
CA GLU A 109 -4.72 19.46 13.18
C GLU A 109 -3.52 20.18 12.56
N ILE A 110 -2.50 20.51 13.36
CA ILE A 110 -1.27 21.14 12.87
C ILE A 110 -0.58 20.25 11.83
N ALA A 111 -0.46 18.94 12.11
CA ALA A 111 0.13 17.98 11.18
C ALA A 111 -0.67 17.88 9.88
N TYR A 112 -2.01 17.92 9.97
CA TYR A 112 -2.91 17.90 8.83
C TYR A 112 -2.76 19.15 7.95
N TYR A 113 -2.76 20.35 8.53
CA TYR A 113 -2.54 21.58 7.76
C TYR A 113 -1.16 21.62 7.11
N ALA A 114 -0.13 21.18 7.84
CA ALA A 114 1.22 21.06 7.26
C ALA A 114 1.26 20.05 6.10
N LEU A 115 0.48 18.96 6.18
CA LEU A 115 0.35 17.99 5.09
C LEU A 115 -0.37 18.58 3.88
N MET A 116 -1.47 19.33 4.10
CA MET A 116 -2.19 20.04 3.04
C MET A 116 -1.30 21.01 2.26
N GLU A 117 -0.48 21.79 2.97
CA GLU A 117 0.40 22.79 2.35
C GLU A 117 1.56 22.14 1.59
N ASN A 118 2.17 21.10 2.17
CA ASN A 118 3.40 20.53 1.62
C ASN A 118 3.18 19.36 0.65
N ARG A 119 2.08 18.62 0.78
CA ARG A 119 1.77 17.42 -0.03
C ARG A 119 0.26 17.24 -0.27
N PRO A 120 -0.41 18.20 -0.93
CA PRO A 120 -1.85 18.14 -1.17
C PRO A 120 -2.31 16.88 -1.93
N ALA A 121 -1.46 16.35 -2.82
CA ALA A 121 -1.77 15.14 -3.60
C ALA A 121 -2.01 13.87 -2.75
N LEU A 122 -1.52 13.82 -1.50
CA LEU A 122 -1.79 12.69 -0.60
C LEU A 122 -3.19 12.73 0.01
N LEU A 123 -3.88 13.88 -0.06
CA LEU A 123 -5.22 14.08 0.48
C LEU A 123 -6.30 13.94 -0.61
N ASP A 124 -5.93 14.09 -1.88
CA ASP A 124 -6.81 13.84 -3.04
C ASP A 124 -6.98 12.34 -3.36
N GLY A 125 -6.25 11.46 -2.67
CA GLY A 125 -6.50 10.02 -2.69
C GLY A 125 -7.82 9.71 -1.99
N MET A 126 -8.76 9.12 -2.72
CA MET A 126 -10.13 8.81 -2.29
C MET A 126 -10.19 8.24 -0.85
N ASP A 127 -11.11 8.80 -0.05
CA ASP A 127 -11.54 8.39 1.31
C ASP A 127 -10.68 8.80 2.53
N ILE A 128 -10.44 10.10 2.73
CA ILE A 128 -10.13 10.65 4.08
C ILE A 128 -11.28 11.48 4.69
N HIS A 129 -12.40 11.65 3.98
CA HIS A 129 -13.51 12.54 4.36
C HIS A 129 -14.84 11.82 4.62
N ARG A 130 -14.84 10.50 4.85
CA ARG A 130 -16.07 9.76 5.13
C ARG A 130 -16.22 9.36 6.59
#